data_AF-A0A516G6A0-F1
#
_entry.id   AF-A0A516G6A0-F1
#
_cell.length_a   1.000
_cell.length_b   1.000
_cell.length_c   1.000
_cell.angle_alpha   90.00
_cell.angle_beta   90.00
_cell.angle_gamma   90.00
#
_symmetry.space_group_name_H-M   'P 1'
#
loop_
_entity.id
_entity.type
_entity.pdbx_description
1 polymer ?
#
loop_
_entity_poly.entity_id
_entity_poly.type
_entity_poly.pdbx_seq_one_letter_code
_entity_poly.pdbx_strand_id
1 'polypeptide(L)' 'MANFKFDKNGMADLERAISQDLKRAEAEANKAADKESTPAGKARAFARVLRRYGVQDVNERELRRKFGG' A
#
# COMPACT_ATOMS: atom_id res chain seq x y z
N MET A 1 14.10 -15.53 28.77
CA MET A 1 13.15 -15.32 27.65
C MET A 1 12.10 -14.34 28.11
N ALA A 2 12.04 -13.16 27.50
CA ALA A 2 11.13 -12.09 27.92
C ALA A 2 9.67 -12.49 27.63
N ASN A 3 8.81 -12.44 28.64
CA ASN A 3 7.36 -12.56 28.50
C ASN A 3 6.83 -11.35 27.72
N PHE A 4 6.86 -11.43 26.38
CA PHE A 4 6.13 -10.48 25.53
C PHE A 4 4.63 -10.82 25.63
N LYS A 5 3.98 -10.34 26.69
CA LYS A 5 2.51 -10.34 26.76
C LYS A 5 2.04 -9.32 25.75
N PHE A 6 1.55 -9.79 24.61
CA PHE A 6 0.83 -8.94 23.65
C PHE A 6 -0.45 -8.44 24.33
N ASP A 7 -0.37 -7.30 25.02
CA ASP A 7 -1.54 -6.61 25.53
C ASP A 7 -2.42 -6.19 24.35
N LYS A 8 -3.71 -6.48 24.42
CA LYS A 8 -4.70 -6.16 23.36
C LYS A 8 -4.65 -4.69 22.91
N ASN A 9 -4.25 -3.79 23.81
CA ASN A 9 -4.06 -2.36 23.51
C ASN A 9 -2.89 -2.12 22.55
N GLY A 10 -1.78 -2.86 22.70
CA GLY A 10 -0.63 -2.78 21.81
C GLY A 10 -0.92 -3.29 20.40
N MET A 11 -1.81 -4.27 20.26
CA MET A 11 -2.30 -4.71 18.94
C MET A 11 -3.16 -3.65 18.25
N ALA A 12 -4.06 -2.99 18.99
CA ALA A 12 -4.90 -1.93 18.43
C ALA A 12 -4.09 -0.70 17.96
N ASP A 13 -3.04 -0.33 18.70
CA ASP A 13 -2.13 0.73 18.29
C ASP A 13 -1.29 0.33 17.08
N LEU A 14 -0.85 -0.93 17.02
CA LEU A 14 -0.17 -1.49 15.86
C LEU A 14 -1.07 -1.48 14.62
N GLU A 15 -2.33 -1.91 14.73
CA GLU A 15 -3.31 -1.89 13.65
C GLU A 15 -3.60 -0.46 13.16
N ARG A 16 -3.68 0.51 14.08
CA ARG A 16 -3.84 1.93 13.73
C ARG A 16 -2.63 2.48 13.00
N ALA A 17 -1.42 2.19 13.47
CA ALA A 17 -0.19 2.62 12.84
C ALA A 17 -0.06 2.03 11.42
N ILE A 18 -0.27 0.72 11.29
CA ILE A 18 -0.26 0.02 10.00
C ILE A 18 -1.33 0.60 9.07
N SER A 19 -2.56 0.83 9.56
CA SER A 19 -3.63 1.43 8.76
C SER A 19 -3.31 2.84 8.28
N GLN A 20 -2.65 3.65 9.11
CA GLN A 20 -2.22 5.00 8.71
C GLN A 20 -1.12 4.96 7.65
N ASP A 21 -0.13 4.08 7.80
CA ASP A 21 0.95 3.93 6.84
C ASP A 21 0.46 3.38 5.51
N LEU A 22 -0.46 2.41 5.53
CA LEU A 22 -1.11 1.89 4.32
C LEU A 22 -1.92 2.98 3.61
N LYS A 23 -2.65 3.83 4.35
CA LYS A 23 -3.38 4.97 3.73
C LYS A 23 -2.44 5.99 3.10
N ARG A 24 -1.29 6.27 3.73
CA ARG A 24 -0.26 7.15 3.15
C ARG A 24 0.34 6.53 1.90
N ALA A 25 0.67 5.25 1.95
CA ALA A 25 1.18 4.49 0.81
C ALA A 25 0.20 4.54 -0.37
N GLU A 26 -1.09 4.32 -0.12
CA GLU A 26 -2.12 4.38 -1.16
C GLU A 26 -2.29 5.79 -1.73
N ALA A 27 -2.27 6.83 -0.89
CA ALA A 27 -2.36 8.22 -1.35
C ALA A 27 -1.16 8.61 -2.23
N GLU A 28 0.06 8.22 -1.85
CA GLU A 28 1.26 8.43 -2.67
C GLU A 28 1.22 7.61 -3.96
N ALA A 29 0.74 6.37 -3.88
CA ALA A 29 0.62 5.49 -5.04
C ALA A 29 -0.37 6.06 -6.06
N ASN A 30 -1.51 6.60 -5.60
CA ASN A 30 -2.47 7.30 -6.45
C ASN A 30 -1.87 8.56 -7.07
N LYS A 31 -1.18 9.40 -6.29
CA LYS A 31 -0.47 10.57 -6.84
C LYS A 31 0.58 10.20 -7.89
N ALA A 32 1.28 9.08 -7.71
CA ALA A 32 2.25 8.60 -8.69
C ALA A 32 1.55 8.08 -9.95
N ALA A 33 0.42 7.37 -9.79
CA ALA A 33 -0.41 6.94 -10.90
C ALA A 33 -0.98 8.13 -11.70
N ASP A 34 -1.45 9.18 -11.03
CA ASP A 34 -2.05 10.35 -11.70
C ASP A 34 -1.07 11.10 -12.63
N LYS A 35 0.24 10.93 -12.43
CA LYS A 35 1.27 11.48 -13.33
C LYS A 35 1.41 10.70 -14.64
N GLU A 36 0.82 9.51 -14.72
CA GLU A 36 0.91 8.62 -15.88
C GLU A 36 -0.36 8.70 -16.74
N SER A 37 -0.17 8.81 -18.05
CA SER A 37 -1.29 8.99 -18.99
C SER A 37 -1.91 7.66 -19.46
N THR A 38 -1.25 6.53 -19.23
CA THR A 38 -1.74 5.21 -19.68
C THR A 38 -2.12 4.34 -18.49
N PRO A 39 -3.17 3.50 -18.59
CA PRO A 39 -3.54 2.54 -17.54
C PRO A 39 -2.38 1.61 -17.12
N ALA A 40 -1.50 1.29 -18.07
CA ALA A 40 -0.29 0.51 -17.82
C ALA A 40 0.75 1.26 -16.98
N GLY A 41 0.99 2.55 -17.31
CA GLY A 41 1.85 3.43 -16.55
C GLY A 41 1.32 3.64 -15.13
N LYS A 42 0.01 3.93 -15.00
CA LYS A 42 -0.69 4.07 -13.72
C LYS A 42 -0.49 2.87 -12.81
N ALA A 43 -0.74 1.66 -13.32
CA ALA A 43 -0.57 0.42 -12.57
C ALA A 43 0.88 0.20 -12.10
N ARG A 44 1.86 0.46 -12.97
CA ARG A 44 3.29 0.34 -12.63
C ARG A 44 3.73 1.37 -11.59
N ALA A 45 3.31 2.62 -11.73
CA ALA A 45 3.64 3.69 -10.81
C ALA A 45 3.02 3.43 -9.42
N PHE A 46 1.76 3.02 -9.39
CA PHE A 46 1.07 2.61 -8.16
C PHE A 46 1.77 1.44 -7.47
N ALA A 47 2.10 0.38 -8.24
CA ALA A 47 2.78 -0.79 -7.70
C ALA A 47 4.19 -0.49 -7.19
N ARG A 48 4.93 0.38 -7.87
CA ARG A 48 6.26 0.81 -7.45
C ARG A 48 6.23 1.52 -6.10
N VAL A 49 5.22 2.36 -5.85
CA VAL A 49 5.06 3.03 -4.55
C VAL A 49 4.72 2.02 -3.47
N LEU A 50 3.74 1.15 -3.68
CA LEU A 50 3.36 0.12 -2.69
C LEU A 50 4.53 -0.80 -2.30
N ARG A 51 5.39 -1.16 -3.26
CA ARG A 51 6.61 -1.94 -2.97
C ARG A 51 7.61 -1.19 -2.07
N ARG A 52 7.70 0.14 -2.16
CA ARG A 52 8.55 0.95 -1.25
C ARG A 52 8.03 0.92 0.19
N TYR A 53 6.72 0.76 0.36
CA TYR A 53 6.08 0.59 1.66
C TYR A 53 6.06 -0.88 2.13
N GLY A 54 6.77 -1.78 1.44
CA GLY A 54 6.92 -3.18 1.85
C GLY A 54 5.80 -4.11 1.38
N VAL A 55 4.84 -3.62 0.57
CA VAL A 55 3.82 -4.49 -0.04
C VAL A 55 4.45 -5.21 -1.24
N GLN A 56 4.77 -6.49 -1.08
CA GLN A 56 5.47 -7.27 -2.12
C GLN A 56 4.51 -7.94 -3.11
N ASP A 57 3.33 -8.37 -2.65
CA ASP A 57 2.30 -9.03 -3.47
C ASP A 57 1.40 -8.04 -4.21
N VAL A 58 1.99 -7.12 -4.97
CA VAL A 58 1.22 -6.16 -5.78
C VAL A 58 0.93 -6.74 -7.16
N ASN A 59 -0.33 -7.11 -7.39
CA ASN A 59 -0.80 -7.64 -8.68
C ASN A 59 -1.03 -6.53 -9.71
N GLU A 60 -0.02 -6.28 -10.55
CA GLU A 60 -0.09 -5.26 -11.61
C GLU A 60 -1.23 -5.49 -12.61
N ARG A 61 -1.67 -6.74 -12.83
CA ARG A 61 -2.77 -7.05 -13.75
C ARG A 61 -4.11 -6.56 -13.22
N GLU A 62 -4.35 -6.72 -11.91
CA GLU A 62 -5.54 -6.19 -11.24
C GLU A 62 -5.50 -4.67 -11.16
N LEU A 63 -4.34 -4.08 -10.87
CA LEU A 63 -4.18 -2.62 -10.90
C LEU A 63 -4.46 -2.05 -12.29
N ARG A 64 -4.02 -2.72 -13.35
CA ARG A 64 -4.29 -2.28 -14.72
C ARG A 64 -5.78 -2.32 -15.05
N ARG A 65 -6.54 -3.26 -14.50
CA ARG A 65 -8.02 -3.26 -14.58
C ARG A 65 -8.61 -2.11 -13.78
N LYS A 66 -8.10 -1.82 -12.58
CA LYS A 66 -8.52 -0.68 -11.74
C LYS A 66 -8.33 0.68 -12.45
N PHE A 67 -7.27 0.84 -13.23
CA PHE A 67 -6.93 2.09 -13.93
C PHE A 67 -7.34 2.15 -15.40
N GLY A 68 -7.82 1.05 -15.98
CA GLY A 68 -8.15 0.91 -17.40
C GLY A 68 -9.60 0.56 -17.68
N GLY A 69 -10.47 0.64 -16.65
CA GLY A 69 -11.91 0.65 -16.82
C GLY A 69 -12.41 1.96 -17.40
#